data_AF-A0A1I5RS62-F1
#
_entry.id   AF-A0A1I5RS62-F1
#
_cell.length_a   1.000
_cell.length_b   1.000
_cell.length_c   1.000
_cell.angle_alpha   90.00
_cell.angle_beta   90.00
_cell.angle_gamma   90.00
#
_symmetry.space_group_name_H-M   'P 1'
#
loop_
_entity.id
_entity.type
_entity.pdbx_description
1 polymer ?
#
loop_
_entity_poly.entity_id
_entity_poly.type
_entity_poly.pdbx_seq_one_letter_code
_entity_poly.pdbx_strand_id
1 'polypeptide(L)'
;MKKVLLVSLVVVLGLLFSGWLFFSEFMSADSDSEPSSQNFTRKGTIVSMEEDSVLMVQGAEPEETKDESTKKLLEKYGDGIWFDRYDVQNAEALEPGMQVKVWFRAINTSMPAYGEAVRLQIL
;
A
#
# COMPACT_ATOMS: atom_id res chain seq x y z
N MET A 1 -3.85 -31.71 52.85
CA MET A 1 -3.33 -30.66 51.95
C MET A 1 -2.82 -31.26 50.63
N LYS A 2 -3.69 -31.88 49.82
CA LYS A 2 -3.29 -32.50 48.53
C LYS A 2 -4.29 -32.31 47.38
N LYS A 3 -5.50 -31.81 47.65
CA LYS A 3 -6.56 -31.67 46.63
C LYS A 3 -6.60 -30.31 45.92
N VAL A 4 -5.98 -29.28 46.51
CA VAL A 4 -6.00 -27.91 45.95
C VAL A 4 -4.94 -27.72 44.86
N LEU A 5 -3.87 -28.52 44.87
CA LEU A 5 -2.80 -28.46 43.87
C LEU A 5 -3.16 -29.10 42.52
N LEU A 6 -4.12 -30.03 42.50
CA LEU A 6 -4.46 -30.78 41.28
C LEU A 6 -5.42 -30.02 40.35
N VAL A 7 -6.24 -29.12 40.90
CA VAL A 7 -7.23 -28.36 40.14
C VAL A 7 -6.56 -27.23 39.33
N SER A 8 -5.45 -26.66 39.84
CA SER A 8 -4.76 -25.57 39.15
C SER A 8 -3.93 -26.03 37.93
N LEU A 9 -3.58 -27.32 37.84
CA LEU A 9 -2.81 -27.85 36.69
C LEU A 9 -3.72 -28.08 35.47
N VAL A 10 -5.00 -28.39 35.67
CA VAL A 10 -5.94 -28.69 34.57
C VAL A 10 -6.39 -27.41 33.86
N VAL A 11 -6.51 -26.29 34.58
CA VAL A 11 -6.93 -25.00 33.99
C VAL A 11 -5.84 -24.40 33.08
N VAL A 12 -4.56 -24.65 33.37
CA VAL A 12 -3.45 -24.15 32.55
C VAL A 12 -3.26 -25.00 31.27
N LEU A 13 -3.60 -26.29 31.30
CA LEU A 13 -3.48 -27.15 30.11
C LEU A 13 -4.62 -26.96 29.08
N GLY A 14 -5.80 -26.46 29.51
CA GLY A 14 -6.95 -26.22 28.62
C GLY A 14 -6.83 -24.98 27.73
N LEU A 15 -5.94 -24.04 28.04
CA LEU A 15 -5.73 -22.82 27.26
C LEU A 15 -4.64 -22.96 26.18
N LEU A 16 -3.96 -24.10 26.11
CA LEU A 16 -2.91 -24.35 25.11
C LEU A 16 -3.40 -25.16 23.88
N PHE A 17 -4.67 -25.60 23.87
CA PHE A 17 -5.21 -26.45 22.79
C PHE A 17 -6.27 -25.80 21.90
N SER A 18 -6.70 -24.56 22.18
CA SER A 18 -7.67 -23.83 21.34
C SER A 18 -7.03 -22.84 20.36
N GLY A 19 -5.70 -22.70 20.35
CA GLY A 19 -4.97 -21.81 19.46
C GLY A 19 -4.42 -22.44 18.17
N TRP A 20 -4.66 -23.74 17.93
CA TRP A 20 -3.96 -24.48 16.86
C TRP A 20 -4.80 -24.99 15.69
N LEU A 21 -6.04 -24.50 15.54
CA LEU A 21 -6.91 -24.88 14.42
C LEU A 21 -7.38 -23.73 13.51
N PHE A 22 -6.78 -22.54 13.60
CA PHE A 22 -7.16 -21.36 12.79
C PHE A 22 -5.99 -20.65 12.10
N PHE A 23 -4.96 -21.38 11.65
CA PHE A 23 -3.82 -20.76 10.96
C PHE A 23 -3.30 -21.54 9.74
N SER A 24 -4.19 -22.18 8.97
CA SER A 24 -3.79 -22.88 7.73
C SER A 24 -4.39 -22.30 6.45
N GLU A 25 -4.97 -21.10 6.47
CA GLU A 25 -5.69 -20.53 5.31
C GLU A 25 -5.22 -19.14 4.90
N PHE A 26 -3.93 -18.84 5.04
CA PHE A 26 -3.33 -17.61 4.51
C PHE A 26 -1.91 -17.81 3.94
N MET A 27 -1.60 -18.99 3.40
CA MET A 27 -0.40 -19.17 2.58
C MET A 27 -0.76 -19.89 1.28
N SER A 28 -1.55 -19.22 0.45
CA SER A 28 -1.33 -19.31 -0.99
C SER A 28 -0.07 -18.48 -1.28
N ALA A 29 1.08 -19.10 -1.05
CA ALA A 29 2.35 -18.60 -1.56
C ALA A 29 2.34 -18.84 -3.06
N ASP A 30 1.96 -17.81 -3.81
CA ASP A 30 2.17 -17.78 -5.26
C ASP A 30 3.68 -17.70 -5.48
N SER A 31 4.27 -18.86 -5.79
CA SER A 31 5.68 -19.02 -6.04
C SER A 31 5.98 -18.69 -7.50
N ASP A 32 6.00 -17.40 -7.83
CA ASP A 32 6.66 -16.90 -9.02
C ASP A 32 8.00 -16.29 -8.61
N SER A 33 9.02 -17.15 -8.64
CA SER A 33 10.41 -16.81 -8.43
C SER A 33 10.96 -16.02 -9.63
N GLU A 34 11.03 -14.71 -9.47
CA GLU A 34 11.99 -13.84 -10.15
C GLU A 34 12.95 -13.23 -9.12
N PRO A 35 14.21 -12.90 -9.47
CA PRO A 35 15.19 -12.41 -8.52
C PRO A 35 14.65 -11.15 -7.83
N SER A 36 14.68 -11.15 -6.50
CA SER A 36 14.08 -10.14 -5.62
C SER A 36 14.67 -8.75 -5.83
N SER A 37 14.23 -8.07 -6.88
CA SER A 37 14.14 -6.61 -6.88
C SER A 37 13.03 -6.26 -5.90
N GLN A 38 13.39 -5.72 -4.73
CA GLN A 38 12.39 -5.28 -3.75
C GLN A 38 11.64 -4.08 -4.34
N ASN A 39 10.55 -4.35 -5.06
CA ASN A 39 9.64 -3.33 -5.52
C ASN A 39 8.75 -2.93 -4.34
N PHE A 40 8.81 -1.68 -3.93
CA PHE A 40 7.91 -1.10 -2.95
C PHE A 40 6.57 -0.82 -3.60
N THR A 41 5.48 -0.81 -2.81
CA THR A 41 4.15 -0.47 -3.34
C THR A 41 3.51 0.63 -2.52
N ARG A 42 2.81 1.55 -3.19
CA ARG A 42 1.99 2.59 -2.53
C ARG A 42 0.68 2.79 -3.28
N LYS A 43 -0.38 3.06 -2.53
CA LYS A 43 -1.70 3.45 -3.06
C LYS A 43 -1.92 4.94 -2.85
N GLY A 44 -2.63 5.58 -3.76
CA GLY A 44 -2.98 6.99 -3.66
C GLY A 44 -3.86 7.43 -4.80
N THR A 45 -4.18 8.71 -4.83
CA THR A 45 -5.06 9.32 -5.84
C THR A 45 -4.25 10.25 -6.72
N ILE A 46 -4.48 10.20 -8.03
CA ILE A 46 -3.87 11.14 -8.97
C ILE A 46 -4.47 12.52 -8.74
N VAL A 47 -3.64 13.50 -8.41
CA VAL A 47 -4.07 14.88 -8.12
C VAL A 47 -3.62 15.88 -9.17
N SER A 48 -2.68 15.48 -10.04
CA SER A 48 -2.19 16.30 -11.16
C SER A 48 -1.51 15.43 -12.20
N MET A 49 -1.54 15.89 -13.44
CA MET A 49 -0.87 15.27 -14.57
C MET A 49 -0.15 16.36 -15.37
N GLU A 50 1.09 16.07 -15.72
CA GLU A 50 1.89 16.83 -16.67
C GLU A 50 2.08 15.99 -17.95
N GLU A 51 2.82 16.52 -18.93
CA GLU A 51 3.03 15.85 -20.23
C GLU A 51 3.59 14.43 -20.05
N ASP A 52 4.63 14.32 -19.21
CA ASP A 52 5.41 13.10 -19.00
C ASP A 52 5.26 12.51 -17.59
N SER A 53 4.52 13.18 -16.70
CA SER A 53 4.57 12.92 -15.26
C SER A 53 3.17 12.85 -14.65
N VAL A 54 3.02 12.03 -13.61
CA VAL A 54 1.78 11.91 -12.83
C VAL A 54 2.09 12.10 -11.35
N LEU A 55 1.35 12.99 -10.69
CA LEU A 55 1.44 13.21 -9.26
C LEU A 55 0.33 12.44 -8.56
N MET A 56 0.72 11.51 -7.69
CA MET A 56 -0.20 10.86 -6.77
C MET A 56 0.01 11.35 -5.35
N VAL A 57 -1.06 11.46 -4.58
CA VAL A 57 -1.03 11.79 -3.15
C VAL A 57 -1.66 10.64 -2.37
N GLN A 58 -0.94 10.17 -1.35
CA GLN A 58 -1.47 9.15 -0.45
C GLN A 58 -2.52 9.76 0.50
N GLY A 59 -3.67 9.10 0.65
CA GLY A 59 -4.72 9.52 1.58
C GLY A 59 -5.69 10.57 1.04
N ALA A 60 -5.41 11.17 -0.12
CA ALA A 60 -6.37 12.04 -0.81
C ALA A 60 -7.53 11.22 -1.37
N GLU A 61 -8.76 11.65 -1.16
CA GLU A 61 -9.95 11.01 -1.72
C GLU A 61 -10.20 11.52 -3.17
N PRO A 62 -10.74 10.65 -4.07
CA PRO A 62 -11.11 11.03 -5.44
C PRO A 62 -11.98 12.28 -5.57
N GLU A 63 -12.86 12.53 -4.60
CA GLU A 63 -13.77 13.67 -4.62
C GLU A 63 -13.03 14.99 -4.34
N GLU A 64 -12.00 14.94 -3.48
CA GLU A 64 -11.23 16.13 -3.09
C GLU A 64 -10.43 16.71 -4.24
N THR A 65 -10.09 15.91 -5.26
CA THR A 65 -9.36 16.41 -6.44
C THR A 65 -10.20 17.33 -7.32
N LYS A 66 -11.52 17.34 -7.13
CA LYS A 66 -12.45 18.25 -7.85
C LYS A 66 -12.60 19.59 -7.13
N ASP A 67 -12.54 19.56 -5.80
CA ASP A 67 -12.87 20.70 -4.94
C ASP A 67 -11.62 21.42 -4.42
N GLU A 68 -10.48 20.74 -4.33
CA GLU A 68 -9.24 21.27 -3.79
C GLU A 68 -8.13 21.37 -4.85
N SER A 69 -7.28 22.39 -4.71
CA SER A 69 -6.10 22.51 -5.56
C SER A 69 -5.03 21.48 -5.18
N THR A 70 -4.25 21.04 -6.16
CA THR A 70 -3.10 20.14 -5.95
C THR A 70 -2.18 20.63 -4.83
N LYS A 71 -1.92 21.94 -4.75
CA LYS A 71 -1.10 22.55 -3.69
C LYS A 71 -1.70 22.31 -2.30
N LYS A 72 -3.01 22.53 -2.15
CA LYS A 72 -3.70 22.34 -0.87
C LYS A 72 -3.70 20.86 -0.44
N LEU A 73 -3.88 19.95 -1.39
CA LEU A 73 -3.80 18.51 -1.15
C LEU A 73 -2.39 18.09 -0.69
N LEU A 74 -1.34 18.62 -1.32
CA LEU A 74 0.04 18.39 -0.90
C LEU A 74 0.33 18.95 0.50
N GLU A 75 -0.16 20.15 0.83
CA GLU A 75 -0.02 20.75 2.17
C GLU A 75 -0.78 19.95 3.24
N LYS A 76 -1.93 19.37 2.89
CA LYS A 76 -2.78 18.59 3.80
C LYS A 76 -2.21 17.21 4.09
N TYR A 77 -1.75 16.50 3.07
CA TYR A 77 -1.35 15.10 3.19
C TYR A 77 0.16 14.88 3.26
N GLY A 78 0.97 15.80 2.74
CA GLY A 78 2.45 15.73 2.79
C GLY A 78 3.09 14.63 1.94
N ASP A 79 2.35 13.61 1.52
CA ASP A 79 2.87 12.41 0.87
C ASP A 79 2.56 12.38 -0.63
N GLY A 80 3.02 13.41 -1.36
CA GLY A 80 2.94 13.47 -2.82
C GLY A 80 4.16 12.84 -3.50
N ILE A 81 3.94 12.05 -4.54
CA ILE A 81 5.00 11.43 -5.35
C ILE A 81 4.70 11.58 -6.83
N TRP A 82 5.67 12.10 -7.57
CA TRP A 82 5.72 12.13 -9.02
C TRP A 82 6.27 10.81 -9.57
N PHE A 83 5.65 10.34 -10.65
CA PHE A 83 6.10 9.19 -11.42
C PHE A 83 6.06 9.50 -12.91
N ASP A 84 6.96 8.89 -13.68
CA ASP A 84 6.91 8.97 -15.13
C ASP A 84 5.67 8.24 -15.67
N ARG A 85 4.95 8.92 -16.54
CA ARG A 85 3.73 8.44 -17.18
C ARG A 85 4.01 7.29 -18.14
N TYR A 86 5.20 7.25 -18.74
CA TYR A 86 5.58 6.25 -19.74
C TYR A 86 5.82 4.85 -19.17
N ASP A 87 6.07 4.74 -17.87
CA ASP A 87 6.24 3.45 -17.19
C ASP A 87 4.91 2.75 -16.87
N VAL A 88 3.81 3.30 -17.41
CA VAL A 88 2.45 2.85 -17.16
C VAL A 88 1.82 2.28 -18.42
N GLN A 89 1.36 1.03 -18.34
CA GLN A 89 0.49 0.47 -19.38
C GLN A 89 -0.84 1.23 -19.39
N ASN A 90 -1.28 1.70 -20.56
CA ASN A 90 -2.49 2.54 -20.74
C ASN A 90 -2.41 3.91 -20.06
N ALA A 91 -1.24 4.54 -20.08
CA ALA A 91 -1.00 5.90 -19.62
C ALA A 91 -1.99 6.96 -20.17
N GLU A 92 -2.60 6.71 -21.33
CA GLU A 92 -3.64 7.55 -21.94
C GLU A 92 -4.96 7.56 -21.15
N ALA A 93 -5.24 6.53 -20.36
CA ALA A 93 -6.45 6.39 -19.58
C ALA A 93 -6.35 6.99 -18.16
N LEU A 94 -5.18 7.54 -17.78
CA LEU A 94 -5.00 8.17 -16.48
C LEU A 94 -5.64 9.55 -16.45
N GLU A 95 -6.35 9.86 -15.36
CA GLU A 95 -6.96 11.17 -15.13
C GLU A 95 -6.86 11.55 -13.63
N PRO A 96 -6.85 12.86 -13.31
CA PRO A 96 -7.00 13.32 -11.93
C PRO A 96 -8.28 12.79 -11.28
N GLY A 97 -8.18 12.36 -10.02
CA GLY A 97 -9.25 11.73 -9.25
C GLY A 97 -9.25 10.20 -9.31
N MET A 98 -8.43 9.58 -10.16
CA MET A 98 -8.31 8.11 -10.18
C MET A 98 -7.45 7.61 -9.02
N GLN A 99 -7.92 6.54 -8.36
CA GLN A 99 -7.10 5.79 -7.42
C GLN A 99 -6.18 4.83 -8.16
N VAL A 100 -4.92 4.81 -7.72
CA VAL A 100 -3.88 4.00 -8.34
C VAL A 100 -3.03 3.31 -7.29
N LYS A 101 -2.48 2.15 -7.66
CA LYS A 101 -1.40 1.48 -6.95
C LYS A 101 -0.14 1.52 -7.82
N VAL A 102 0.95 2.03 -7.26
CA VAL A 102 2.25 2.11 -7.93
C VAL A 102 3.22 1.13 -7.26
N TRP A 103 3.98 0.41 -8.10
CA TRP A 103 5.17 -0.33 -7.72
C TRP A 103 6.39 0.49 -8.15
N PHE A 104 7.34 0.70 -7.25
CA PHE A 104 8.53 1.52 -7.52
C PHE A 104 9.76 0.93 -6.83
N ARG A 105 10.94 1.20 -7.37
CA ARG A 105 12.22 0.71 -6.80
C ARG A 105 12.76 1.60 -5.71
N ALA A 106 12.68 2.91 -5.93
CA ALA A 106 13.14 3.92 -5.01
C ALA A 106 12.33 5.20 -5.20
N ILE A 107 12.29 6.01 -4.15
CA ILE A 107 11.85 7.39 -4.20
C ILE A 107 12.99 8.29 -3.73
N ASN A 108 13.15 9.45 -4.33
CA ASN A 108 13.94 10.50 -3.72
C ASN A 108 13.17 11.07 -2.51
N THR A 109 13.87 11.75 -1.60
CA THR A 109 13.25 12.36 -0.42
C THR A 109 12.90 13.84 -0.63
N SER A 110 12.59 14.27 -1.87
CA SER A 110 12.12 15.63 -2.11
C SER A 110 10.65 15.79 -1.72
N MET A 111 10.14 17.03 -1.73
CA MET A 111 8.74 17.31 -1.44
C MET A 111 8.13 18.20 -2.55
N PRO A 112 7.24 17.67 -3.41
CA PRO A 112 6.87 16.26 -3.53
C PRO A 112 8.06 15.35 -3.92
N ALA A 113 7.97 14.07 -3.55
CA ALA A 113 8.96 13.07 -3.92
C ALA A 113 8.84 12.72 -5.41
N TYR A 114 9.85 12.08 -5.96
CA TYR A 114 9.86 11.52 -7.30
C TYR A 114 10.33 10.07 -7.21
N GLY A 115 9.62 9.16 -7.87
CA GLY A 115 9.92 7.74 -7.89
C GLY A 115 10.03 7.18 -9.30
N GLU A 116 10.90 6.18 -9.46
CA GLU A 116 10.97 5.37 -10.68
C GLU A 116 9.89 4.29 -10.59
N ALA A 117 8.79 4.48 -11.31
CA ALA A 117 7.70 3.53 -11.35
C ALA A 117 8.11 2.30 -12.18
N VAL A 118 7.87 1.12 -11.64
CA VAL A 118 7.98 -0.15 -12.37
C VAL A 118 6.64 -0.53 -12.98
N ARG A 119 5.55 -0.13 -12.30
CA ARG A 119 4.18 -0.41 -12.73
C ARG A 119 3.22 0.54 -12.03
N LEU A 120 2.18 0.96 -12.73
CA LEU A 120 1.01 1.62 -12.17
C LEU A 120 -0.25 0.86 -12.57
N GLN A 121 -1.16 0.67 -11.61
CA GLN A 121 -2.45 0.01 -11.80
C GLN A 121 -3.57 0.93 -11.31
N ILE A 122 -4.57 1.18 -12.16
CA ILE A 122 -5.83 1.83 -11.77
C ILE A 122 -6.64 0.86 -10.91
N LEU A 123 -7.21 1.35 -9.80
CA LEU A 123 -8.00 0.56 -8.84
C LEU A 123 -9.51 0.71 -9.04
#